data_AF-A0A7J9Q2H6-F1
#
_entry.id   AF-A0A7J9Q2H6-F1
#
_cell.length_a   1.000
_cell.length_b   1.000
_cell.length_c   1.000
_cell.angle_alpha   90.00
_cell.angle_beta   90.00
_cell.angle_gamma   90.00
#
_symmetry.space_group_name_H-M   'P 1'
#
loop_
_entity.id
_entity.type
_entity.pdbx_description
1 polymer ?
#
loop_
_entity_poly.entity_id
_entity_poly.type
_entity_poly.pdbx_seq_one_letter_code
_entity_poly.pdbx_strand_id
1 'polypeptide(L)'
;MGRTIKDIEVYGRNIQEVRDEVIRWMNDNKIKTDEQREDFIKGRIGTPGGLGLTAPKYFEISFKQAQSGTIVHTVGFIGVYGVSESSFDKDAVMGMIPRRKGWEVINDLWRRLESLSHNVQYATNQVQQYSPQPSGEIKFCPYCGTNNPGDYKFCAKCQKPLP
;
A
#
# COMPACT_ATOMS: atom_id res chain seq x y z
N MET A 1 -2.01 28.55 11.35
CA MET A 1 -1.04 27.78 10.52
C MET A 1 -1.52 26.36 10.50
N GLY A 2 -1.77 25.79 9.32
CA GLY A 2 -2.34 24.46 9.19
C GLY A 2 -1.49 23.60 8.27
N ARG A 3 -1.33 22.33 8.60
CA ARG A 3 -0.87 21.28 7.70
C ARG A 3 -1.96 20.22 7.61
N THR A 4 -2.13 19.63 6.44
CA THR A 4 -3.02 18.48 6.25
C THR A 4 -2.26 17.23 6.64
N ILE A 5 -2.63 16.62 7.77
CA ILE A 5 -1.90 15.49 8.35
C ILE A 5 -2.83 14.28 8.47
N LYS A 6 -2.32 13.10 8.12
CA LYS A 6 -3.01 11.83 8.39
C LYS A 6 -1.98 10.70 8.54
N ASP A 7 -2.16 9.89 9.57
CA ASP A 7 -1.47 8.61 9.73
C ASP A 7 -2.32 7.50 9.14
N ILE A 8 -1.70 6.63 8.36
CA ILE A 8 -2.35 5.47 7.75
C ILE A 8 -1.51 4.24 8.04
N GLU A 9 -2.14 3.22 8.61
CA GLU A 9 -1.53 1.90 8.74
C GLU A 9 -1.88 1.05 7.51
N VAL A 10 -0.85 0.63 6.79
CA VAL A 10 -0.97 -0.29 5.66
C VAL A 10 -0.64 -1.69 6.16
N TYR A 11 -1.67 -2.51 6.36
CA TYR A 11 -1.53 -3.86 6.89
C TYR A 11 -0.80 -4.77 5.91
N GLY A 12 -0.02 -5.72 6.44
CA GLY A 12 0.63 -6.80 5.70
C GLY A 12 1.62 -6.37 4.61
N ARG A 13 2.09 -5.12 4.64
CA ARG A 13 3.10 -4.59 3.70
C ARG A 13 4.33 -4.10 4.44
N ASN A 14 5.49 -4.32 3.84
CA ASN A 14 6.75 -3.75 4.30
C ASN A 14 6.96 -2.32 3.76
N ILE A 15 7.94 -1.61 4.32
CA ILE A 15 8.24 -0.23 3.90
C ILE A 15 8.52 -0.12 2.40
N GLN A 16 9.24 -1.08 1.80
CA GLN A 16 9.62 -1.01 0.39
C GLN A 16 8.40 -1.06 -0.53
N GLU A 17 7.45 -1.97 -0.28
CA GLU A 17 6.22 -2.08 -1.07
C GLU A 17 5.37 -0.79 -0.98
N VAL A 18 5.24 -0.24 0.22
CA VAL A 18 4.48 0.99 0.45
C VAL A 18 5.18 2.20 -0.18
N ARG A 19 6.51 2.25 -0.07
CA ARG A 19 7.35 3.27 -0.70
C ARG A 19 7.20 3.25 -2.22
N ASP A 20 7.22 2.07 -2.84
CA ASP A 20 7.05 1.94 -4.28
C ASP A 20 5.68 2.46 -4.73
N GLU A 21 4.62 2.23 -3.94
CA GLU A 21 3.30 2.81 -4.20
C GLU A 21 3.30 4.33 -4.07
N VAL A 22 3.99 4.90 -3.07
CA VAL A 22 4.15 6.35 -2.94
C VAL A 22 4.90 6.93 -4.14
N ILE A 23 5.95 6.27 -4.63
CA ILE A 23 6.70 6.71 -5.83
C ILE A 23 5.80 6.66 -7.07
N ARG A 24 4.99 5.61 -7.25
CA ARG A 24 4.00 5.54 -8.33
C ARG A 24 2.99 6.69 -8.25
N TRP A 25 2.42 6.93 -7.07
CA TRP A 25 1.51 8.05 -6.84
C TRP A 25 2.15 9.41 -7.16
N MET A 26 3.43 9.61 -6.80
CA MET A 26 4.17 10.84 -7.14
C MET A 26 4.31 11.03 -8.64
N ASN A 27 4.68 9.96 -9.36
CA ASN A 27 4.81 9.98 -10.81
C ASN A 27 3.47 10.30 -11.50
N ASP A 28 2.40 9.62 -11.11
CA ASP A 28 1.05 9.82 -11.64
C ASP A 28 0.55 11.27 -11.44
N ASN A 29 0.89 11.87 -10.30
CA ASN A 29 0.51 13.23 -9.95
C ASN A 29 1.52 14.30 -10.37
N LYS A 30 2.57 13.92 -11.10
CA LYS A 30 3.65 14.82 -11.58
C LYS A 30 4.29 15.61 -10.43
N ILE A 31 4.44 14.97 -9.28
CA ILE A 31 5.10 15.52 -8.11
C ILE A 31 6.61 15.44 -8.34
N LYS A 32 7.29 16.58 -8.31
CA LYS A 32 8.75 16.61 -8.36
C LYS A 32 9.31 16.21 -7.00
N THR A 33 10.18 15.21 -6.96
CA THR A 33 10.91 14.83 -5.74
C THR A 33 11.94 15.90 -5.39
N ASP A 34 11.91 16.35 -4.14
CA ASP A 34 12.85 17.30 -3.57
C ASP A 34 13.87 16.61 -2.64
N GLU A 35 13.43 15.62 -1.87
CA GLU A 35 14.25 14.84 -0.95
C GLU A 35 13.76 13.40 -0.91
N GLN A 36 14.69 12.45 -0.86
CA GLN A 36 14.35 11.04 -0.75
C GLN A 36 15.41 10.31 0.10
N ARG A 37 14.96 9.75 1.22
CA ARG A 37 15.73 8.90 2.15
C ARG A 37 15.03 7.55 2.30
N GLU A 38 15.57 6.65 3.09
CA GLU A 38 15.01 5.29 3.29
C GLU A 38 13.60 5.33 3.91
N ASP A 39 13.39 6.21 4.87
CA ASP A 39 12.21 6.35 5.70
C ASP A 39 11.37 7.60 5.37
N PHE A 40 11.76 8.36 4.35
CA PHE A 40 11.18 9.67 4.07
C PHE A 40 11.22 10.04 2.59
N ILE A 41 10.12 10.62 2.09
CA ILE A 41 10.04 11.23 0.76
C ILE A 41 9.38 12.60 0.87
N LYS A 42 9.99 13.60 0.24
CA LYS A 42 9.44 14.93 0.06
C LYS A 42 9.34 15.26 -1.41
N GLY A 43 8.19 15.80 -1.80
CA GLY A 43 8.00 16.30 -3.15
C GLY A 43 7.08 17.50 -3.22
N ARG A 44 7.03 18.12 -4.40
CA ARG A 44 6.22 19.31 -4.65
C ARG A 44 5.55 19.35 -6.01
N ILE A 45 4.42 20.05 -6.08
CA ILE A 45 3.74 20.44 -7.32
C ILE A 45 3.76 21.96 -7.46
N GLY A 46 4.06 22.42 -8.68
CA GLY A 46 4.12 23.83 -9.07
C GLY A 46 5.56 24.33 -9.24
N THR A 47 5.73 25.37 -10.05
CA THR A 47 7.02 25.98 -10.33
C THR A 47 7.30 27.12 -9.34
N PRO A 48 8.46 27.13 -8.65
CA PRO A 48 8.85 28.22 -7.75
C PRO A 48 9.08 29.60 -8.40
N GLY A 49 8.92 29.77 -9.72
CA GLY A 49 9.43 30.99 -10.38
C GLY A 49 8.94 31.29 -11.80
N GLY A 50 7.63 31.31 -12.06
CA GLY A 50 7.10 31.86 -13.31
C GLY A 50 5.78 32.59 -13.07
N LEU A 51 5.82 33.92 -13.04
CA LEU A 51 4.68 34.85 -12.89
C LEU A 51 3.93 34.86 -11.54
N GLY A 52 4.34 34.09 -10.52
CA GLY A 52 3.85 34.28 -9.15
C GLY A 52 2.40 33.88 -8.86
N LEU A 53 1.74 33.13 -9.76
CA LEU A 53 0.30 32.88 -9.68
C LEU A 53 -0.11 31.60 -8.93
N THR A 54 0.82 30.70 -8.59
CA THR A 54 0.47 29.50 -7.80
C THR A 54 1.53 29.15 -6.76
N ALA A 55 1.16 29.21 -5.49
CA ALA A 55 2.02 28.77 -4.41
C ALA A 55 2.33 27.25 -4.53
N PRO A 56 3.59 26.84 -4.28
CA PRO A 56 4.00 25.44 -4.31
C PRO A 56 3.25 24.63 -3.24
N LYS A 57 2.86 23.41 -3.62
CA LYS A 57 2.25 22.42 -2.71
C LYS A 57 3.33 21.42 -2.37
N TYR A 58 3.55 21.18 -1.09
CA TYR A 58 4.52 20.24 -0.57
C TYR A 58 3.80 19.03 0.00
N PHE A 59 4.45 17.89 -0.17
CA PHE A 59 4.04 16.60 0.36
C PHE A 59 5.25 15.99 1.05
N GLU A 60 5.10 15.64 2.32
CA GLU A 60 6.10 14.96 3.13
C GLU A 60 5.50 13.65 3.62
N ILE A 61 6.19 12.54 3.36
CA ILE A 61 5.73 11.20 3.66
C ILE A 61 6.85 10.51 4.42
N SER A 62 6.57 10.06 5.65
CA SER A 62 7.49 9.20 6.40
C SER A 62 6.91 7.82 6.66
N PHE A 63 7.81 6.84 6.77
CA PHE A 63 7.47 5.43 6.92
C PHE A 63 8.03 4.90 8.23
N LYS A 64 7.26 4.07 8.91
CA LYS A 64 7.70 3.33 10.09
C LYS A 64 7.20 1.90 10.05
N GLN A 65 8.11 0.93 10.16
CA GLN A 65 7.74 -0.47 10.24
C GLN A 65 7.01 -0.73 11.56
N ALA A 66 5.86 -1.41 11.48
CA ALA A 66 5.07 -1.89 12.61
C ALA A 66 4.94 -3.42 12.56
N GLN A 67 4.39 -4.01 13.63
CA GLN A 67 4.19 -5.47 13.73
C GLN A 67 3.21 -6.00 12.68
N SER A 68 2.16 -5.22 12.40
CA SER A 68 1.03 -5.55 11.54
C SER A 68 1.19 -5.05 10.09
N GLY A 69 2.25 -4.29 9.79
CA GLY A 69 2.46 -3.68 8.49
C GLY A 69 3.33 -2.42 8.57
N THR A 70 3.02 -1.40 7.78
CA THR A 70 3.78 -0.14 7.74
C THR A 70 2.88 1.03 8.09
N ILE A 71 3.32 1.86 9.03
CA ILE A 71 2.67 3.14 9.35
C ILE A 71 3.24 4.20 8.42
N VAL A 72 2.35 4.93 7.76
CA VAL A 72 2.67 6.03 6.86
C VAL A 72 2.14 7.32 7.47
N HIS A 73 3.04 8.23 7.82
CA HIS A 73 2.70 9.58 8.25
C HIS A 73 2.74 10.50 7.03
N THR A 74 1.63 11.14 6.72
CA THR A 74 1.50 12.02 5.55
C THR A 74 1.25 13.46 5.99
N VAL A 75 1.94 14.40 5.36
CA VAL A 75 1.83 15.84 5.60
C VAL A 75 1.72 16.56 4.26
N GLY A 76 0.73 17.43 4.14
CA GLY A 76 0.47 18.26 2.97
C GLY A 76 0.30 19.71 3.33
N PHE A 77 0.96 20.62 2.62
CA PHE A 77 0.82 22.05 2.87
C PHE A 77 1.18 22.89 1.65
N ILE A 78 0.75 24.14 1.67
CA ILE A 78 1.18 25.18 0.74
C ILE A 78 2.25 26.02 1.42
N GLY A 79 3.39 26.21 0.75
CA GLY A 79 4.38 27.19 1.19
C GLY A 79 4.22 28.51 0.43
N VAL A 80 4.01 29.61 1.13
CA VAL A 80 4.04 30.96 0.55
C VAL A 80 5.35 31.63 0.94
N TYR A 81 6.32 31.66 0.01
CA TYR A 81 7.61 32.36 0.10
C TYR A 81 8.36 32.24 1.44
N GLY A 82 8.22 31.12 2.15
CA GLY A 82 8.85 30.91 3.46
C GLY A 82 8.28 31.76 4.61
N VAL A 83 7.19 32.51 4.36
CA VAL A 83 6.56 33.41 5.34
C VAL A 83 5.35 32.77 6.01
N SER A 84 4.61 31.91 5.29
CA SER A 84 3.44 31.23 5.84
C SER A 84 3.18 29.87 5.22
N GLU A 85 2.64 28.98 6.05
CA GLU A 85 2.13 27.67 5.64
C GLU A 85 0.61 27.60 5.80
N SER A 86 -0.05 26.96 4.83
CA SER A 86 -1.49 26.72 4.85
C SER A 86 -1.81 25.28 4.50
N SER A 87 -2.83 24.72 5.16
CA SER A 87 -3.29 23.36 4.90
C SER A 87 -4.00 23.30 3.56
N PHE A 88 -4.06 22.09 3.00
CA PHE A 88 -5.02 21.80 1.95
C PHE A 88 -6.44 21.78 2.50
N ASP A 89 -7.39 22.05 1.62
CA ASP A 89 -8.78 22.27 2.00
C ASP A 89 -9.69 21.90 0.83
N LYS A 90 -10.65 21.00 1.10
CA LYS A 90 -11.61 20.50 0.13
C LYS A 90 -12.67 21.54 -0.24
N ASP A 91 -12.96 22.47 0.69
CA ASP A 91 -14.05 23.45 0.59
C ASP A 91 -13.54 24.83 0.13
N ALA A 92 -12.28 24.93 -0.30
CA ALA A 92 -11.71 26.16 -0.83
C ALA A 92 -12.36 26.53 -2.19
N VAL A 93 -13.25 27.53 -2.20
CA VAL A 93 -13.95 28.07 -3.40
C VAL A 93 -13.22 29.29 -3.98
N MET A 94 -13.29 29.48 -5.31
CA MET A 94 -12.87 30.65 -6.13
C MET A 94 -11.71 31.49 -5.55
N GLY A 95 -10.47 31.19 -5.99
CA GLY A 95 -9.28 32.00 -5.70
C GLY A 95 -8.15 31.27 -4.96
N MET A 96 -8.43 30.12 -4.34
CA MET A 96 -7.44 29.26 -3.64
C MET A 96 -7.21 27.93 -4.36
N ILE A 97 -7.12 27.94 -5.70
CA ILE A 97 -6.81 26.78 -6.56
C ILE A 97 -5.67 25.88 -6.00
N PRO A 98 -4.62 26.44 -5.35
CA PRO A 98 -3.59 25.62 -4.76
C PRO A 98 -4.06 24.68 -3.62
N ARG A 99 -5.02 25.08 -2.79
CA ARG A 99 -5.48 24.31 -1.61
C ARG A 99 -6.29 23.09 -2.02
N ARG A 100 -7.24 23.30 -2.93
CA ARG A 100 -8.07 22.21 -3.47
C ARG A 100 -7.24 21.20 -4.25
N LYS A 101 -6.33 21.67 -5.11
CA LYS A 101 -5.48 20.73 -5.87
C LYS A 101 -4.57 19.92 -4.96
N GLY A 102 -4.00 20.53 -3.91
CA GLY A 102 -3.22 19.79 -2.92
C GLY A 102 -4.07 18.75 -2.18
N TRP A 103 -5.32 19.10 -1.84
CA TRP A 103 -6.27 18.18 -1.21
C TRP A 103 -6.59 16.97 -2.10
N GLU A 104 -6.92 17.20 -3.37
CA GLU A 104 -7.22 16.14 -4.32
C GLU A 104 -6.05 15.14 -4.45
N VAL A 105 -4.83 15.67 -4.50
CA VAL A 105 -3.61 14.87 -4.66
C VAL A 105 -3.29 14.06 -3.40
N ILE A 106 -3.39 14.64 -2.20
CA ILE A 106 -3.14 13.88 -0.95
C ILE A 106 -4.27 12.89 -0.65
N ASN A 107 -5.50 13.22 -1.01
CA ASN A 107 -6.63 12.30 -0.86
C ASN A 107 -6.50 11.09 -1.81
N ASP A 108 -5.95 11.26 -3.01
CA ASP A 108 -5.60 10.15 -3.90
C ASP A 108 -4.58 9.20 -3.25
N LEU A 109 -3.54 9.74 -2.60
CA LEU A 109 -2.57 8.94 -1.85
C LEU A 109 -3.26 8.10 -0.77
N TRP A 110 -4.12 8.72 0.03
CA TRP A 110 -4.81 8.03 1.11
C TRP A 110 -5.66 6.88 0.60
N ARG A 111 -6.40 7.06 -0.50
CA ARG A 111 -7.20 6.00 -1.11
C ARG A 111 -6.33 4.84 -1.63
N ARG A 112 -5.16 5.13 -2.21
CA ARG A 112 -4.21 4.10 -2.66
C ARG A 112 -3.64 3.31 -1.49
N LEU A 113 -3.21 3.98 -0.43
CA LEU A 113 -2.66 3.33 0.78
C LEU A 113 -3.72 2.47 1.49
N GLU A 114 -4.95 2.97 1.61
CA GLU A 114 -6.08 2.21 2.14
C GLU A 114 -6.37 0.98 1.28
N SER A 115 -6.41 1.13 -0.06
CA SER A 115 -6.58 -0.01 -0.99
C SER A 115 -5.47 -1.05 -0.86
N LEU A 116 -4.22 -0.61 -0.71
CA LEU A 116 -3.06 -1.49 -0.56
C LEU A 116 -3.17 -2.40 0.68
N SER A 117 -3.78 -1.87 1.75
CA SER A 117 -4.10 -2.58 3.00
C SER A 117 -5.20 -3.63 2.80
N HIS A 118 -6.27 -3.30 2.07
CA HIS A 118 -7.39 -4.23 1.80
C HIS A 118 -7.00 -5.37 0.84
N ASN A 119 -6.07 -5.13 -0.07
CA ASN A 119 -5.56 -6.15 -1.00
C ASN A 119 -4.76 -7.27 -0.32
N VAL A 120 -4.43 -7.15 0.99
CA VAL A 120 -3.87 -8.26 1.77
C VAL A 120 -4.92 -9.34 2.05
N GLN A 121 -6.19 -8.97 2.24
CA GLN A 121 -7.26 -9.93 2.51
C GLN A 121 -7.52 -10.88 1.34
N TYR A 122 -7.18 -10.49 0.11
CA TYR A 122 -7.25 -11.36 -1.06
C TYR A 122 -5.98 -12.19 -1.26
N ALA A 123 -4.80 -11.62 -0.96
CA ALA A 123 -3.54 -12.35 -1.09
C ALA A 123 -3.41 -13.48 -0.05
N THR A 124 -3.82 -13.25 1.21
CA THR A 124 -3.82 -14.31 2.24
C THR A 124 -4.85 -15.40 1.99
N ASN A 125 -5.98 -15.08 1.34
CA ASN A 125 -6.98 -16.05 0.93
C ASN A 125 -6.58 -16.88 -0.30
N GLN A 126 -5.56 -16.48 -1.08
CA GLN A 126 -5.11 -17.24 -2.24
C GLN A 126 -3.88 -18.13 -1.98
N VAL A 127 -3.24 -18.04 -0.81
CA VAL A 127 -2.14 -18.97 -0.43
C VAL A 127 -2.66 -20.28 0.18
N GLN A 128 -3.95 -20.40 0.48
CA GLN A 128 -4.55 -21.65 0.97
C GLN A 128 -5.15 -22.56 -0.12
N GLN A 129 -4.80 -22.35 -1.41
CA GLN A 129 -5.32 -23.22 -2.47
C GLN A 129 -4.31 -23.66 -3.53
N TYR A 130 -3.04 -23.78 -3.13
CA TYR A 130 -2.10 -24.68 -3.80
C TYR A 130 -1.62 -25.75 -2.80
N SER A 131 -2.54 -26.63 -2.42
CA SER A 131 -2.12 -28.00 -2.17
C SER A 131 -1.76 -28.57 -3.55
N PRO A 132 -0.55 -29.12 -3.79
CA PRO A 132 -0.34 -29.92 -4.99
C PRO A 132 -1.38 -31.04 -4.96
N GLN A 133 -2.36 -30.98 -5.86
CA GLN A 133 -3.31 -32.07 -6.06
C GLN A 133 -2.48 -33.30 -6.43
N PRO A 134 -2.46 -34.37 -5.62
CA PRO A 134 -1.86 -35.60 -6.07
C PRO A 134 -2.71 -36.08 -7.24
N SER A 135 -2.15 -35.98 -8.45
CA SER A 135 -2.67 -36.58 -9.68
C SER A 135 -2.64 -38.11 -9.67
N GLY A 136 -2.45 -38.72 -8.50
CA GLY A 136 -2.44 -40.17 -8.30
C GLY A 136 -3.83 -40.68 -7.97
N GLU A 137 -4.27 -41.71 -8.70
CA GLU A 137 -5.48 -42.49 -8.45
C GLU A 137 -5.62 -42.83 -6.95
N ILE A 138 -6.76 -42.52 -6.32
CA ILE A 138 -6.96 -42.82 -4.89
C ILE A 138 -7.16 -44.33 -4.72
N LYS A 139 -6.34 -44.98 -3.90
CA LYS A 139 -6.46 -46.40 -3.55
C LYS A 139 -7.24 -46.58 -2.25
N PHE A 140 -8.32 -47.34 -2.33
CA PHE A 140 -9.11 -47.73 -1.17
C PHE A 140 -8.45 -48.90 -0.42
N CYS A 141 -8.28 -48.78 0.90
CA CYS A 141 -7.77 -49.88 1.71
C CYS A 141 -8.90 -50.88 2.07
N PRO A 142 -8.85 -52.15 1.61
CA PRO A 142 -9.90 -53.13 1.89
C PRO A 142 -9.94 -53.58 3.36
N TYR A 143 -8.90 -53.30 4.15
CA TYR A 143 -8.80 -53.77 5.53
C TYR A 143 -9.31 -52.77 6.57
N CYS A 144 -9.24 -51.45 6.30
CA CYS A 144 -9.63 -50.43 7.27
C CYS A 144 -10.43 -49.26 6.68
N GLY A 145 -10.70 -49.29 5.37
CA GLY A 145 -11.52 -48.30 4.67
C GLY A 145 -10.86 -46.93 4.45
N THR A 146 -9.55 -46.81 4.69
CA THR A 146 -8.83 -45.54 4.49
C THR A 146 -8.55 -45.32 3.01
N ASN A 147 -8.75 -44.09 2.53
CA ASN A 147 -8.34 -43.64 1.21
C ASN A 147 -6.86 -43.25 1.25
N ASN A 148 -6.05 -43.84 0.37
CA ASN A 148 -4.62 -43.59 0.29
C ASN A 148 -4.29 -43.01 -1.09
N PRO A 149 -3.26 -42.16 -1.22
CA PRO A 149 -2.76 -41.75 -2.53
C PRO A 149 -2.28 -42.96 -3.35
N GLY A 150 -2.38 -42.88 -4.68
CA GLY A 150 -2.09 -44.02 -5.58
C GLY A 150 -0.70 -44.62 -5.47
N ASP A 151 0.28 -43.81 -5.08
CA ASP A 151 1.67 -44.21 -4.97
C ASP A 151 1.99 -45.01 -3.69
N TYR A 152 1.02 -45.13 -2.77
CA TYR A 152 1.22 -45.84 -1.51
C TYR A 152 1.18 -47.36 -1.73
N LYS A 153 2.24 -48.04 -1.28
CA LYS A 153 2.33 -49.52 -1.24
C LYS A 153 1.67 -50.13 0.00
N PHE A 154 1.56 -49.35 1.07
CA PHE A 154 0.99 -49.75 2.36
C PHE A 154 0.00 -48.70 2.84
N CYS A 155 -1.05 -49.12 3.52
CA CYS A 155 -2.06 -48.21 4.06
C CYS A 155 -1.48 -47.33 5.17
N ALA A 156 -1.66 -46.02 5.05
CA ALA A 156 -1.16 -45.05 6.03
C ALA A 156 -1.74 -45.24 7.44
N LYS A 157 -2.91 -45.89 7.55
CA LYS A 157 -3.60 -46.12 8.84
C LYS A 157 -3.28 -47.46 9.46
N CYS A 158 -3.40 -48.55 8.69
CA CYS A 158 -3.27 -49.92 9.23
C CYS A 158 -2.01 -50.66 8.78
N GLN A 159 -1.14 -50.01 7.99
CA GLN A 159 0.15 -50.53 7.51
C GLN A 159 0.07 -51.84 6.69
N LYS A 160 -1.13 -52.24 6.26
CA LYS A 160 -1.33 -53.42 5.39
C LYS A 160 -1.07 -53.06 3.91
N PRO A 161 -0.61 -54.00 3.08
CA PRO A 161 -0.35 -53.74 1.67
C PRO A 161 -1.63 -53.32 0.93
N LEU A 162 -1.49 -52.38 -0.01
CA LEU A 162 -2.55 -51.93 -0.91
C LEU A 162 -2.45 -52.68 -2.25
N PRO A 163 -3.57 -52.91 -2.96
CA PRO A 163 -3.57 -53.52 -4.29
C PRO A 163 -2.86 -52.66 -5.35
#